data_AF-A0A1C7NLS3-F1
#
_entry.id   AF-A0A1C7NLS3-F1
#
_cell.length_a   1.000
_cell.length_b   1.000
_cell.length_c   1.000
_cell.angle_alpha   90.00
_cell.angle_beta   90.00
_cell.angle_gamma   90.00
#
_symmetry.space_group_name_H-M   'P 1'
#
loop_
_entity.id
_entity.type
_entity.pdbx_description
1 polymer ?
#
loop_
_entity_poly.entity_id
_entity_poly.type
_entity_poly.pdbx_seq_one_letter_code
_entity_poly.pdbx_strand_id
1 'polypeptide(L)' 'MLPTLVRLHKAPAMPKFFQEGLTLDHFILRGQVISLYRSIVRCTKGMDKANAKDLIQFARADFERHRHETNLVS' A
#
# COMPACT_ATOMS: atom_id res chain seq x y z
N MET A 1 24.49 15.98 -39.15
CA MET A 1 23.15 15.39 -39.00
C MET A 1 23.25 14.30 -37.94
N LEU A 2 22.67 14.47 -36.75
CA LEU A 2 22.70 13.43 -35.71
C LEU A 2 21.55 12.44 -35.96
N PRO A 3 21.82 11.12 -35.99
CA PRO A 3 20.77 10.12 -36.10
C PRO A 3 19.94 10.15 -34.81
N THR A 4 18.64 10.37 -34.95
CA THR A 4 17.67 10.19 -33.88
C THR A 4 17.72 8.74 -33.41
N LEU A 5 18.26 8.51 -32.21
CA LEU A 5 18.16 7.21 -31.56
C LEU A 5 16.68 6.94 -31.26
N VAL A 6 16.00 6.25 -32.18
CA VAL A 6 14.70 5.65 -31.91
C VAL A 6 14.92 4.61 -30.83
N ARG A 7 14.66 5.02 -29.58
CA ARG A 7 14.71 4.14 -28.41
C ARG A 7 13.51 3.20 -28.52
N LEU A 8 13.60 2.17 -29.36
CA LEU A 8 12.65 1.06 -29.48
C LEU A 8 12.88 0.06 -28.33
N HIS A 9 12.80 0.56 -27.10
CA HIS A 9 12.71 -0.31 -25.93
C HIS A 9 11.23 -0.65 -25.80
N LYS A 10 10.88 -1.88 -26.22
CA LYS A 10 9.56 -2.45 -25.97
C LYS A 10 9.26 -2.26 -24.48
N ALA A 11 8.12 -1.63 -24.17
CA ALA A 11 7.71 -1.44 -22.78
C ALA A 11 7.75 -2.79 -22.07
N PRO A 12 8.26 -2.84 -20.82
CA PRO A 12 8.31 -4.09 -20.06
C PRO A 12 6.90 -4.69 -19.99
N ALA A 13 6.84 -6.02 -19.99
CA ALA A 13 5.56 -6.71 -19.85
C ALA A 13 4.84 -6.21 -18.58
N MET A 14 3.56 -5.87 -18.73
CA MET A 14 2.71 -5.46 -17.62
C MET A 14 2.73 -6.54 -16.54
N PRO A 15 3.03 -6.19 -15.29
CA PRO A 15 2.94 -7.14 -14.19
C PRO A 15 1.53 -7.72 -14.07
N LYS A 16 1.42 -9.01 -13.72
CA LYS A 16 0.14 -9.75 -13.69
C LYS A 16 -0.94 -9.07 -12.83
N PHE A 17 -0.55 -8.44 -11.74
CA PHE A 17 -1.46 -7.73 -10.83
C PHE A 17 -2.19 -6.56 -11.51
N PHE A 18 -1.61 -5.89 -12.51
CA PHE A 18 -2.32 -4.85 -13.28
C PHE A 18 -3.38 -5.43 -14.23
N GLN A 19 -3.34 -6.74 -14.52
CA GLN A 19 -4.38 -7.41 -15.33
C GLN A 19 -5.62 -7.79 -14.50
N GLU A 20 -5.51 -7.79 -13.18
CA GLU A 20 -6.58 -8.16 -12.24
C GLU A 20 -7.48 -6.96 -11.84
N GLY A 21 -7.40 -5.85 -12.57
CA GLY A 21 -8.17 -4.63 -12.28
C GLY A 21 -7.54 -3.71 -11.23
N LEU A 22 -6.32 -4.00 -10.76
CA LEU A 22 -5.57 -3.09 -9.89
C LEU A 22 -5.12 -1.85 -10.67
N THR A 23 -5.66 -0.71 -10.29
CA THR A 23 -5.31 0.61 -10.83
C THR A 23 -4.19 1.28 -10.03
N LEU A 24 -3.66 2.40 -10.54
CA LEU A 24 -2.70 3.25 -9.81
C LEU A 24 -3.24 3.66 -8.43
N ASP A 25 -4.53 3.94 -8.33
CA ASP A 25 -5.16 4.36 -7.08
C ASP A 25 -5.07 3.28 -6.00
N HIS A 26 -5.19 1.99 -6.36
CA HIS A 26 -4.97 0.88 -5.42
C HIS A 26 -3.54 0.87 -4.88
N PHE A 27 -2.56 1.21 -5.73
CA PHE A 27 -1.16 1.29 -5.33
C PHE A 27 -0.92 2.46 -4.37
N ILE A 28 -1.48 3.63 -4.68
CA ILE A 28 -1.39 4.82 -3.82
C ILE A 28 -2.07 4.53 -2.46
N LEU A 29 -3.27 3.96 -2.48
CA LEU A 29 -4.03 3.61 -1.28
C LEU A 29 -3.24 2.64 -0.40
N ARG A 30 -2.61 1.61 -0.97
CA ARG A 30 -1.75 0.68 -0.22
C ARG A 30 -0.59 1.39 0.47
N GLY A 31 0.02 2.37 -0.20
CA GLY A 31 1.07 3.20 0.38
C GLY A 31 0.57 4.02 1.58
N GLN A 32 -0.61 4.62 1.45
CA GLN A 32 -1.27 5.38 2.53
C GLN A 32 -1.61 4.50 3.73
N VAL A 33 -2.17 3.30 3.50
CA VAL A 33 -2.50 2.30 4.53
C VAL A 33 -1.26 1.90 5.33
N ILE A 34 -0.14 1.61 4.66
CA ILE A 34 1.12 1.27 5.34
C ILE A 34 1.65 2.45 6.16
N SER A 35 1.54 3.68 5.63
CA SER A 35 1.93 4.89 6.33
C SER A 35 1.09 5.12 7.59
N LEU A 36 -0.22 4.90 7.51
CA LEU A 36 -1.15 4.99 8.63
C LEU A 36 -0.79 3.98 9.72
N TYR A 37 -0.62 2.70 9.37
CA TYR A 37 -0.22 1.67 10.33
C TYR A 37 1.10 2.01 11.05
N ARG A 38 2.12 2.45 10.30
CA ARG A 38 3.39 2.92 10.89
C ARG A 38 3.22 4.12 11.80
N SER A 39 2.25 4.98 11.54
CA SER A 39 1.97 6.15 12.37
C SER A 39 1.32 5.74 13.69
N ILE A 40 0.35 4.81 13.65
CA ILE A 40 -0.24 4.19 14.85
C ILE A 40 0.86 3.58 15.74
N VAL A 41 1.74 2.76 15.17
CA VAL A 41 2.84 2.11 15.91
C VAL A 41 3.84 3.13 16.48
N ARG A 42 4.04 4.28 15.82
CA ARG A 42 4.91 5.34 16.34
C ARG A 42 4.25 6.08 17.50
N CYS A 43 2.95 6.33 17.43
CA CYS A 43 2.19 6.96 18.52
C CYS A 43 2.22 6.12 19.81
N THR A 44 2.33 4.79 19.71
CA THR A 44 2.40 3.92 20.88
C THR A 44 3.76 3.91 21.60
N LYS A 45 4.81 4.56 21.06
CA LYS A 45 6.16 4.53 21.65
C LYS A 45 6.26 5.16 23.05
N GLY A 46 5.34 6.04 23.42
CA GLY A 46 5.31 6.69 24.74
C GLY A 46 4.33 6.06 25.75
N MET A 47 3.66 4.96 25.38
CA MET A 47 2.64 4.32 26.21
C MET A 47 3.23 3.20 27.06
N ASP A 48 2.50 2.79 28.10
CA ASP A 48 2.80 1.54 28.80
C ASP A 48 2.75 0.33 27.85
N LYS A 49 3.59 -0.67 28.12
CA LYS A 49 3.77 -1.83 27.23
C LYS A 49 2.50 -2.63 27.02
N ALA A 50 1.64 -2.76 28.04
CA ALA A 50 0.38 -3.50 27.91
C ALA A 50 -0.57 -2.76 26.97
N ASN A 51 -0.79 -1.46 27.22
CA ASN A 51 -1.66 -0.63 26.40
C ASN A 51 -1.15 -0.50 24.95
N ALA A 52 0.17 -0.36 24.76
CA ALA A 52 0.77 -0.30 23.43
C ALA A 52 0.53 -1.60 22.64
N LYS A 53 0.71 -2.75 23.29
CA LYS A 53 0.49 -4.06 22.67
C LYS A 53 -0.97 -4.24 22.25
N ASP A 54 -1.89 -3.92 23.15
CA ASP A 54 -3.33 -4.08 22.89
C ASP A 54 -3.79 -3.18 21.73
N LEU A 55 -3.32 -1.93 21.68
CA LEU A 55 -3.66 -1.00 20.61
C LEU A 55 -3.07 -1.41 19.25
N ILE A 56 -1.82 -1.89 19.23
CA ILE A 56 -1.20 -2.45 18.02
C ILE A 56 -1.98 -3.68 17.54
N GLN A 57 -2.38 -4.55 18.46
CA GLN A 57 -3.10 -5.78 18.13
C GLN A 57 -4.50 -5.49 17.60
N PHE A 58 -5.20 -4.54 18.22
CA PHE A 58 -6.47 -4.00 17.72
C PHE A 58 -6.32 -3.44 16.30
N ALA A 59 -5.37 -2.53 16.08
CA ALA A 59 -5.14 -1.93 14.76
C ALA A 59 -4.83 -3.02 13.72
N ARG A 60 -3.98 -3.99 14.06
CA ARG A 60 -3.63 -5.09 13.16
C ARG A 60 -4.85 -5.96 12.81
N ALA A 61 -5.70 -6.26 13.76
CA ALA A 61 -6.93 -7.02 13.52
C ALA A 61 -7.89 -6.25 12.59
N ASP A 62 -7.99 -4.93 12.76
CA ASP A 62 -8.82 -4.08 11.93
C ASP A 62 -8.32 -4.03 10.47
N PHE A 63 -7.02 -3.86 10.25
CA PHE A 63 -6.44 -3.96 8.90
C PHE A 63 -6.63 -5.33 8.25
N GLU A 64 -6.50 -6.42 9.02
CA GLU A 64 -6.68 -7.77 8.49
C GLU A 64 -8.14 -8.02 8.09
N ARG A 65 -9.11 -7.48 8.84
CA ARG A 65 -10.54 -7.58 8.54
C ARG A 65 -10.89 -6.99 7.17
N HIS A 66 -10.24 -5.90 6.78
CA HIS A 66 -10.50 -5.18 5.52
C HIS A 66 -9.50 -5.54 4.40
N ARG A 67 -8.68 -6.58 4.59
CA ARG A 67 -7.61 -6.97 3.66
C ARG A 67 -8.10 -7.31 2.25
N HIS A 68 -9.34 -7.78 2.13
CA HIS A 68 -9.93 -8.24 0.87
C HIS A 68 -10.80 -7.19 0.20
N GLU A 69 -10.84 -5.95 0.72
CA GLU A 69 -11.57 -4.87 0.09
C GLU A 69 -10.82 -4.37 -1.16
N THR A 70 -11.49 -4.46 -2.31
CA THR A 70 -10.95 -4.09 -3.62
C THR A 70 -11.71 -2.91 -4.25
N ASN A 71 -12.78 -2.43 -3.61
CA ASN A 71 -13.58 -1.33 -4.14
C ASN A 71 -12.97 0.01 -3.72
N LEU A 72 -12.59 0.84 -4.68
CA LEU A 72 -12.08 2.20 -4.44
C LEU A 72 -13.17 3.27 -4.37
N VAL A 73 -14.37 2.96 -4.86
CA VAL A 73 -15.52 3.88 -4.94
C VAL A 73 -16.68 3.24 -4.18
N SER A 74 -17.25 3.99 -3.23
CA SER A 74 -18.61 3.79 -2.72
C SER A 74 -19.52 4.84 -3.34
#